data_AF-Q0QMA8-F1
#
_entry.id   AF-Q0QMA8-F1
#
_cell.length_a   1.000
_cell.length_b   1.000
_cell.length_c   1.000
_cell.angle_alpha   90.00
_cell.angle_beta   90.00
_cell.angle_gamma   90.00
#
_symmetry.space_group_name_H-M   'P 1'
#
loop_
_entity.id
_entity.type
_entity.pdbx_description
1 polymer ?
#
loop_
_entity_poly.entity_id
_entity_poly.type
_entity_poly.pdbx_seq_one_letter_code
_entity_poly.pdbx_strand_id
1 'polypeptide(L)' 'QQMFDPKNMMAASDFRNGRYLTCSAIFRGRVAMKEVEDQMRNVQSKNSSYFVEWIP' A
#
# COMPACT_ATOMS: atom_id res chain seq x y z
N GLN A 1 -6.77 -3.60 4.70
CA GLN A 1 -7.31 -2.35 4.08
C GLN A 1 -6.92 -1.04 4.80
N GLN A 2 -6.22 -1.07 5.94
CA GLN A 2 -5.86 0.15 6.72
C GLN A 2 -4.51 0.80 6.32
N MET A 3 -3.70 0.15 5.48
CA MET A 3 -2.28 0.51 5.25
C MET A 3 -2.07 1.84 4.52
N PHE A 4 -3.03 2.29 3.72
CA PHE A 4 -2.98 3.55 2.97
C PHE A 4 -4.05 4.55 3.41
N ASP A 5 -4.55 4.41 4.64
CA ASP A 5 -5.45 5.42 5.20
C ASP A 5 -4.62 6.66 5.59
N PRO A 6 -5.01 7.89 5.16
CA PRO A 6 -4.38 9.14 5.60
C PRO A 6 -4.16 9.22 7.11
N LYS A 7 -5.06 8.63 7.91
CA LYS A 7 -4.98 8.67 9.38
C LYS A 7 -3.85 7.81 9.96
N ASN A 8 -3.39 6.82 9.21
CA ASN A 8 -2.32 5.90 9.62
C ASN A 8 -0.95 6.30 9.05
N MET A 9 -0.88 7.42 8.32
CA MET A 9 0.35 7.91 7.75
C MET A 9 1.19 8.62 8.81
N MET A 10 2.42 8.16 9.02
CA MET A 10 3.37 8.79 9.94
C MET A 10 4.02 10.06 9.39
N ALA A 11 3.63 10.50 8.18
CA ALA A 11 4.10 11.72 7.54
C ALA A 11 2.90 12.63 7.22
N ALA A 12 3.02 13.90 7.57
CA ALA A 12 2.03 14.93 7.23
C ALA A 12 2.22 15.39 5.77
N SER A 13 1.95 14.50 4.83
CA SER A 13 2.09 14.75 3.39
C SER A 13 0.77 14.47 2.67
N ASP A 14 0.30 15.42 1.86
CA ASP A 14 -0.91 15.25 1.06
C ASP A 14 -0.59 14.46 -0.24
N PHE A 15 -0.98 13.19 -0.27
CA PHE A 15 -0.79 12.27 -1.40
C PHE A 15 -1.67 12.61 -2.60
N ARG A 16 -2.59 13.58 -2.51
CA ARG A 16 -3.42 14.01 -3.65
C ARG A 16 -2.61 14.74 -4.72
N ASN A 17 -1.46 15.31 -4.35
CA ASN A 17 -0.55 16.00 -5.27
C ASN A 17 0.68 15.15 -5.65
N GLY A 18 0.78 13.90 -5.20
CA GLY A 18 1.95 13.06 -5.39
C GLY A 18 1.61 11.62 -5.81
N ARG A 19 2.62 10.87 -6.23
CA ARG A 19 2.52 9.43 -6.49
C ARG A 19 3.55 8.68 -5.64
N TYR A 20 3.20 7.49 -5.18
CA TYR A 20 4.14 6.61 -4.48
C TYR A 20 5.16 6.03 -5.47
N LEU A 21 6.45 6.20 -5.16
CA LEU A 21 7.61 5.72 -5.92
C LEU A 21 8.10 4.35 -5.45
N THR A 22 7.88 4.01 -4.18
CA THR A 22 8.26 2.73 -3.59
C THR A 22 7.37 2.51 -2.37
N CYS A 23 6.81 1.31 -2.23
CA CYS A 23 6.09 0.90 -1.03
C CYS A 23 6.57 -0.49 -0.62
N SER A 24 6.71 -0.69 0.69
CA SER A 24 7.03 -1.99 1.29
C SER A 24 6.06 -2.24 2.44
N ALA A 25 5.51 -3.45 2.47
CA ALA A 25 4.59 -3.90 3.50
C ALA A 25 5.29 -4.95 4.37
N ILE A 26 5.42 -4.67 5.66
CA ILE A 26 6.05 -5.59 6.61
C ILE A 26 4.95 -6.24 7.44
N PHE A 27 4.70 -7.53 7.18
CA PHE A 27 3.77 -8.34 7.96
C PHE A 27 4.52 -8.97 9.15
N ARG A 28 3.93 -8.90 10.35
CA ARG A 28 4.49 -9.50 11.57
C ARG A 28 3.44 -10.42 12.21
N GLY A 29 3.85 -11.58 12.73
CA GLY A 29 2.97 -12.56 13.39
C GLY A 29 2.78 -13.85 12.59
N ARG A 30 1.83 -14.71 13.01
CA ARG A 30 1.44 -15.92 12.25
C ARG A 30 0.55 -15.51 11.09
N VAL A 31 1.17 -15.13 9.98
CA VAL A 31 0.48 -14.78 8.74
C VAL A 31 0.83 -15.81 7.67
N ALA A 32 -0.18 -16.38 7.02
CA ALA A 32 0.03 -17.31 5.91
C ALA A 32 0.48 -16.54 4.67
N MET A 33 1.46 -17.06 3.93
CA MET A 33 1.97 -16.42 2.70
C MET A 33 0.87 -16.14 1.67
N LYS A 34 -0.12 -17.06 1.57
CA LYS A 34 -1.27 -16.88 0.68
C LYS A 34 -2.11 -15.64 1.03
N GLU A 35 -2.34 -15.41 2.32
CA GLU A 35 -3.14 -14.28 2.78
C GLU A 35 -2.39 -12.96 2.57
N VAL A 36 -1.06 -12.98 2.68
CA VAL A 36 -0.20 -11.83 2.33
C VAL A 36 -0.34 -11.49 0.84
N GLU A 37 -0.26 -12.47 -0.05
CA GLU A 37 -0.40 -12.24 -1.49
C GLU A 37 -1.79 -11.70 -1.86
N ASP A 38 -2.85 -12.28 -1.30
CA ASP A 38 -4.22 -11.83 -1.54
C ASP A 38 -4.45 -10.38 -1.05
N GLN A 39 -3.89 -10.02 0.12
CA GLN A 39 -3.96 -8.64 0.62
C GLN A 39 -3.11 -7.68 -0.23
N MET A 40 -1.92 -8.09 -0.68
CA MET A 40 -1.06 -7.28 -1.54
C MET A 40 -1.75 -6.96 -2.87
N ARG A 41 -2.38 -7.96 -3.50
CA ARG A 41 -3.12 -7.80 -4.75
C ARG A 41 -4.32 -6.87 -4.60
N ASN A 42 -5.06 -7.00 -3.50
CA ASN A 42 -6.20 -6.13 -3.19
C ASN A 42 -5.78 -4.66 -2.99
N VAL A 43 -4.61 -4.44 -2.39
CA VAL A 43 -4.03 -3.11 -2.19
C VAL A 43 -3.58 -2.51 -3.52
N GLN A 44 -2.86 -3.25 -4.35
CA GLN A 44 -2.45 -2.79 -5.68
C GLN A 44 -3.67 -2.40 -6.53
N SER A 45 -4.70 -3.26 -6.57
CA SER A 45 -5.89 -3.01 -7.37
C SER A 45 -6.69 -1.79 -6.90
N LYS A 46 -6.79 -1.55 -5.59
CA LYS A 46 -7.54 -0.42 -5.02
C LYS A 46 -6.78 0.90 -5.08
N ASN A 47 -5.46 0.85 -5.01
CA ASN A 47 -4.62 2.05 -4.87
C ASN A 47 -3.76 2.32 -6.11
N SER A 48 -3.98 1.63 -7.23
CA SER A 48 -3.21 1.77 -8.48
C SER A 48 -3.06 3.21 -8.96
N SER A 49 -4.08 4.05 -8.77
CA SER A 49 -4.07 5.48 -9.13
C SER A 49 -3.08 6.32 -8.32
N TYR A 50 -2.69 5.86 -7.13
CA TYR A 50 -1.73 6.53 -6.26
C TYR A 50 -0.29 6.09 -6.52
N PHE A 51 -0.08 5.04 -7.32
CA PHE A 51 1.25 4.58 -7.72
C PHE A 51 1.64 5.14 -9.08
N VAL A 52 2.95 5.22 -9.32
CA VAL A 52 3.48 5.49 -10.66
C VAL A 52 3.33 4.24 -11.54
N GLU A 53 3.08 4.45 -12.83
CA GLU A 53 2.68 3.41 -13.79
C GLU A 53 3.74 2.32 -14.02
N TRP A 54 5.01 2.61 -13.73
CA TRP A 54 6.11 1.67 -13.87
C TRP A 54 6.31 0.76 -12.64
N ILE A 55 5.54 0.94 -11.56
CA ILE A 55 5.54 0.01 -10.42
C ILE A 55 4.48 -1.07 -10.67
N PRO A 56 4.86 -2.36 -10.62
CA PRO A 56 3.96 -3.48 -10.88
C PRO A 56 2.86 -3.67 -9.82
#